data_AF-A0A7D8UEK2-F1
#
_entry.id   AF-A0A7D8UEK2-F1
#
_cell.length_a   1.000
_cell.length_b   1.000
_cell.length_c   1.000
_cell.angle_alpha   90.00
_cell.angle_beta   90.00
_cell.angle_gamma   90.00
#
_symmetry.space_group_name_H-M   'P 1'
#
loop_
_entity.id
_entity.type
_entity.pdbx_description
1 polymer ?
#
loop_
_entity_poly.entity_id
_entity_poly.type
_entity_poly.pdbx_seq_one_letter_code
_entity_poly.pdbx_strand_id
1 'polypeptide(L)'
;MRQVFLVTYDIRDDKRLRKVFKTMRNWGDHVQYSVFECQLNPTELLTLKGELKQIIHHAHDQILFIDLGPASGRGERVIESLGQPYTRVDSPCLIV
;
A
#
# COMPACT_ATOMS: atom_id res chain seq x y z
N MET A 1 -8.79 -7.51 -13.96
CA MET A 1 -9.24 -6.19 -13.46
C MET A 1 -8.40 -5.84 -12.24
N ARG A 2 -7.90 -4.61 -12.12
CA ARG A 2 -7.11 -4.18 -10.95
C ARG A 2 -8.02 -3.55 -9.90
N GLN A 3 -7.70 -3.83 -8.64
CA GLN A 3 -8.36 -3.25 -7.46
C GLN A 3 -7.39 -2.32 -6.73
N VAL A 4 -7.95 -1.30 -6.08
CA VAL A 4 -7.19 -0.40 -5.22
C VAL A 4 -7.19 -0.97 -3.82
N PHE A 5 -6.01 -1.15 -3.25
CA PHE A 5 -5.82 -1.58 -1.88
C PHE A 5 -5.16 -0.47 -1.07
N LEU A 6 -5.74 -0.15 0.09
CA LEU A 6 -5.01 0.54 1.13
C LEU A 6 -4.27 -0.50 1.97
N VAL A 7 -2.94 -0.45 1.96
CA VAL A 7 -2.09 -1.36 2.72
C VAL A 7 -1.51 -0.58 3.89
N THR A 8 -1.87 -0.99 5.10
CA THR A 8 -1.37 -0.38 6.33
C THR A 8 -0.48 -1.36 7.09
N TYR A 9 0.51 -0.86 7.82
CA TYR A 9 1.38 -1.71 8.63
C TYR A 9 1.68 -1.13 10.02
N ASP A 10 1.61 -1.98 11.03
CA ASP A 10 2.14 -1.73 12.39
C ASP A 10 3.30 -2.71 12.62
N ILE A 11 4.54 -2.23 12.47
CA ILE A 11 5.77 -3.03 12.56
C ILE A 11 6.57 -2.57 13.77
N ARG A 12 6.89 -3.49 14.69
CA ARG A 12 7.48 -3.16 15.99
C ARG A 12 9.00 -2.96 15.98
N ASP A 13 9.67 -3.45 14.93
CA ASP A 13 11.12 -3.38 14.79
C ASP A 13 11.53 -2.49 13.63
N ASP A 14 12.41 -1.53 13.90
CA ASP A 14 12.85 -0.54 12.91
C ASP A 14 13.58 -1.14 11.70
N LYS A 15 14.26 -2.30 11.85
CA LYS A 15 14.96 -2.94 10.74
C LYS A 15 13.95 -3.61 9.80
N ARG A 16 12.94 -4.31 10.36
CA ARG A 16 11.83 -4.87 9.57
C ARG A 16 10.99 -3.76 8.94
N LEU A 17 10.71 -2.68 9.66
CA LEU A 17 9.98 -1.53 9.14
C LEU A 17 10.65 -0.95 7.89
N ARG A 18 11.98 -0.72 7.92
CA ARG A 18 12.72 -0.25 6.74
C ARG A 18 12.66 -1.22 5.57
N LYS A 19 12.68 -2.53 5.83
CA LYS A 19 12.53 -3.57 4.79
C LYS A 19 11.13 -3.55 4.19
N VAL A 20 10.09 -3.55 5.02
CA VAL A 20 8.68 -3.45 4.58
C VAL A 20 8.48 -2.20 3.73
N PHE A 21 8.94 -1.04 4.20
CA PHE A 21 8.86 0.22 3.46
C PHE A 21 9.52 0.13 2.08
N LYS A 22 10.75 -0.41 2.02
CA LYS A 22 11.48 -0.58 0.75
C LYS A 22 10.77 -1.53 -0.20
N THR A 23 10.19 -2.62 0.30
CA THR A 23 9.40 -3.55 -0.50
C THR A 23 8.14 -2.86 -1.03
N MET A 24 7.37 -2.19 -0.18
CA MET A 24 6.11 -1.53 -0.54
C MET A 24 6.28 -0.45 -1.63
N ARG A 25 7.42 0.23 -1.68
CA ARG A 25 7.78 1.20 -2.73
C ARG A 25 7.75 0.64 -4.15
N ASN A 26 7.88 -0.68 -4.32
CA ASN A 26 7.80 -1.33 -5.64
C ASN A 26 6.35 -1.64 -6.06
N TRP A 27 5.39 -1.56 -5.13
CA TRP A 27 4.03 -2.06 -5.32
C TRP A 27 2.95 -0.97 -5.29
N GLY A 28 3.29 0.22 -4.81
CA GLY A 28 2.35 1.35 -4.80
C GLY A 28 2.94 2.63 -4.24
N ASP A 29 2.05 3.59 -4.05
CA ASP A 29 2.38 4.95 -3.65
C ASP A 29 2.36 5.09 -2.13
N HIS A 30 3.37 5.80 -1.61
CA HIS A 30 3.50 6.04 -0.17
C HIS A 30 2.62 7.22 0.23
N VAL A 31 1.57 6.95 1.01
CA VAL A 31 0.53 7.93 1.35
C VAL A 31 0.74 8.54 2.74
N GLN A 32 1.08 7.71 3.73
CA GLN A 32 1.47 8.15 5.08
C GLN A 32 2.56 7.24 5.62
N TYR A 33 3.20 7.61 6.74
CA TYR A 33 4.31 6.88 7.36
C TYR A 33 4.15 5.35 7.33
N SER A 34 2.95 4.86 7.65
CA SER A 34 2.61 3.45 7.69
C SER A 34 1.50 3.01 6.72
N VAL A 35 1.27 3.78 5.64
CA VAL A 35 0.15 3.54 4.71
C VAL A 35 0.61 3.70 3.27
N PHE A 36 0.26 2.72 2.44
CA PHE A 36 0.46 2.71 0.99
C PHE A 36 -0.86 2.51 0.24
N GLU A 37 -1.02 3.17 -0.90
CA GLU A 37 -2.09 2.88 -1.87
C GLU A 37 -1.49 2.04 -3.02
N CYS A 38 -2.05 0.86 -3.27
CA CYS A 38 -1.57 -0.07 -4.28
C CYS A 38 -2.68 -0.43 -5.27
N GLN A 39 -2.39 -0.42 -6.57
CA GLN A 39 -3.30 -0.92 -7.60
C GLN A 39 -2.86 -2.31 -8.04
N LEU A 40 -3.53 -3.34 -7.52
CA LEU A 40 -3.09 -4.73 -7.65
C LEU A 40 -4.14 -5.57 -8.38
N ASN A 41 -3.67 -6.47 -9.24
CA ASN A 41 -4.44 -7.62 -9.69
C ASN A 41 -4.30 -8.78 -8.68
N PRO A 42 -5.11 -9.86 -8.80
CA PRO A 42 -5.07 -10.97 -7.84
C PRO A 42 -3.70 -11.65 -7.70
N THR A 43 -2.95 -11.78 -8.79
CA THR A 43 -1.60 -12.38 -8.77
C THR A 43 -0.60 -11.46 -8.09
N GLU A 44 -0.63 -10.17 -8.41
CA GLU A 44 0.21 -9.14 -7.77
C GLU A 44 -0.03 -9.09 -6.26
N LEU A 45 -1.29 -9.16 -5.82
CA LEU A 45 -1.65 -9.20 -4.41
C LEU A 45 -1.06 -10.43 -3.69
N LEU A 46 -1.08 -11.61 -4.34
CA LEU A 46 -0.49 -12.82 -3.78
C LEU A 46 1.03 -12.72 -3.66
N THR A 47 1.69 -12.19 -4.70
CA THR A 47 3.15 -11.97 -4.68
C THR A 47 3.54 -11.01 -3.57
N LEU A 48 2.86 -9.85 -3.46
CA LEU A 48 3.11 -8.88 -2.40
C LEU A 48 2.94 -9.49 -1.01
N LYS A 49 1.86 -10.25 -0.78
CA LYS A 49 1.63 -10.97 0.49
C LYS A 49 2.76 -11.96 0.77
N GLY A 50 3.25 -12.65 -0.26
CA GLY A 50 4.37 -13.58 -0.16
C GLY A 50 5.67 -12.88 0.26
N GLU A 51 6.02 -11.77 -0.38
CA GLU A 51 7.21 -10.97 -0.05
C GLU A 51 7.15 -10.43 1.38
N LEU A 52 6.03 -9.82 1.77
CA LEU A 52 5.86 -9.25 3.11
C LEU A 52 5.89 -10.32 4.20
N LYS A 53 5.33 -11.51 3.92
CA LYS A 53 5.36 -12.66 4.83
C LYS A 53 6.79 -13.10 5.18
N GLN A 54 7.75 -12.94 4.28
CA GLN A 54 9.15 -13.26 4.56
C GLN A 54 9.87 -12.20 5.41
N ILE A 55 9.31 -10.99 5.51
CA ILE A 55 9.94 -9.86 6.17
C ILE A 55 9.41 -9.67 7.60
N ILE A 56 8.10 -9.85 7.80
CA ILE A 56 7.43 -9.55 9.08
C ILE A 56 7.63 -10.63 10.14
N HIS A 57 7.49 -10.23 11.40
CA HIS A 57 7.35 -11.15 12.51
C HIS A 57 5.87 -11.42 12.82
N HIS A 58 5.40 -12.62 12.51
CA HIS A 58 3.97 -12.98 12.58
C HIS A 58 3.26 -12.79 13.92
N ALA A 59 3.98 -12.79 15.04
CA ALA A 59 3.39 -12.58 16.37
C ALA A 59 3.41 -11.12 16.86
N HIS A 60 4.15 -10.23 16.18
CA HIS A 60 4.41 -8.87 16.69
C HIS A 60 4.06 -7.77 15.69
N ASP A 61 4.02 -8.11 14.40
CA ASP A 61 3.78 -7.18 13.32
C ASP A 61 2.41 -7.47 12.70
N GLN A 62 1.72 -6.40 12.26
CA GLN A 62 0.44 -6.51 11.57
C GLN A 62 0.49 -5.74 10.26
N ILE A 63 -0.05 -6.34 9.20
CA ILE A 63 -0.30 -5.67 7.93
C ILE A 63 -1.76 -5.90 7.56
N LEU A 64 -2.49 -4.84 7.25
CA LEU A 64 -3.87 -4.89 6.80
C LEU A 64 -3.94 -4.57 5.30
N PHE A 65 -4.77 -5.32 4.58
CA PHE A 65 -5.09 -5.08 3.18
C PHE A 65 -6.57 -4.73 3.10
N ILE A 66 -6.87 -3.48 2.76
CA ILE A 66 -8.24 -2.97 2.68
C ILE A 66 -8.57 -2.78 1.20
N ASP A 67 -9.47 -3.61 0.66
CA ASP A 67 -9.95 -3.50 -0.71
C ASP A 67 -10.92 -2.32 -0.83
N LEU A 68 -10.54 -1.29 -1.59
CA LEU A 68 -11.36 -0.11 -1.88
C LEU A 68 -12.19 -0.30 -3.17
N GLY A 69 -12.09 -1.46 -3.81
CA GLY A 69 -12.82 -1.83 -5.00
C GLY A 69 -12.03 -1.56 -6.30
N PRO A 70 -12.73 -1.55 -7.45
CA PRO A 70 -12.07 -1.44 -8.74
C PRO A 70 -11.40 -0.07 -8.93
N ALA A 71 -10.22 -0.08 -9.57
CA ALA A 71 -9.49 1.15 -9.91
C ALA A 71 -10.29 2.08 -10.84
N SER A 72 -11.12 1.51 -11.70
CA SER A 72 -12.07 2.25 -12.54
C SER A 72 -13.28 2.70 -11.70
N GLY A 73 -13.21 3.90 -11.12
CA GLY A 73 -14.39 4.69 -10.75
C GLY A 73 -14.75 4.82 -9.27
N ARG A 74 -13.96 4.31 -8.31
CA ARG A 74 -14.32 4.39 -6.87
C ARG A 74 -13.25 4.92 -5.90
N GLY A 75 -11.96 4.74 -6.18
CA GLY A 75 -10.90 5.10 -5.22
C GLY A 75 -10.83 6.58 -4.84
N GLU A 76 -11.45 7.47 -5.63
CA GLU A 76 -11.34 8.93 -5.47
C GLU A 76 -12.17 9.54 -4.34
N ARG A 77 -13.21 8.86 -3.87
CA ARG A 77 -14.23 9.47 -2.99
C ARG A 77 -14.27 8.94 -1.56
N VAL A 78 -13.31 8.09 -1.17
CA VAL A 78 -13.38 7.34 0.10
C VAL A 78 -12.34 7.77 1.12
N ILE A 79 -11.25 8.43 0.68
CA ILE A 79 -10.16 8.83 1.58
C ILE A 79 -10.36 10.31 1.96
N GLU A 80 -10.64 10.55 3.23
CA GLU A 80 -10.68 11.88 3.84
C GLU A 80 -9.50 12.03 4.80
N SER A 81 -8.90 13.22 4.82
CA SER A 81 -7.78 13.56 5.70
C SER A 81 -8.13 14.72 6.62
N LEU A 82 -7.74 14.63 7.88
CA LEU A 82 -7.77 15.74 8.84
C LEU A 82 -6.35 16.30 9.02
N GLY A 83 -6.18 17.62 8.87
CA GLY A 83 -4.87 18.28 8.98
C GLY A 83 -4.22 18.52 7.61
N GLN A 84 -3.09 17.85 7.33
CA GLN A 84 -2.48 17.94 6.00
C GLN A 84 -3.41 17.30 4.95
N PRO A 85 -3.64 17.95 3.80
CA PRO A 85 -4.52 17.43 2.78
C PRO A 85 -3.95 16.14 2.18
N TYR A 86 -4.83 15.18 1.91
CA TYR A 86 -4.49 14.01 1.10
C TYR A 86 -4.28 14.47 -0.36
N THR A 87 -3.03 14.44 -0.81
CA THR A 87 -2.68 14.72 -2.20
C THR A 87 -2.42 13.40 -2.90
N ARG A 88 -3.22 13.09 -3.92
CA ARG A 88 -2.91 11.96 -4.79
C ARG A 88 -1.63 12.25 -5.57
N VAL A 89 -0.76 11.25 -5.63
CA VAL A 89 0.32 11.22 -6.61
C VAL A 89 -0.31 10.64 -7.86
N ASP A 90 -0.72 11.49 -8.80
CA ASP A 90 -1.13 10.99 -10.12
C ASP A 90 0.05 10.22 -10.72
N SER A 91 -0.23 9.06 -11.34
CA SER A 91 0.81 8.27 -12.00
C SER A 91 1.64 9.19 -12.90
N PRO A 92 2.98 9.14 -12.85
CA PRO A 92 3.80 10.05 -13.62
C PRO A 92 3.40 9.95 -15.09
N CYS A 93 2.98 11.08 -15.65
CA CYS A 93 2.84 11.23 -17.09
C CYS A 93 4.22 10.99 -17.69
N LEU A 94 4.47 9.79 -18.20
CA LEU A 94 5.64 9.49 -19.00
C LEU A 94 5.37 10.08 -20.39
N ILE A 95 5.85 11.30 -20.61
CA ILE A 95 6.00 11.82 -21.97
C ILE A 95 7.21 11.08 -22.56
N VAL A 96 6.92 10.17 -23.50
CA VAL A 96 7.93 9.51 -24.33
C VAL A 96 8.14 10.35 -25.59
#